data_AF-A0A2P8CV34-F1
#
_entry.id   AF-A0A2P8CV34-F1
#
_cell.length_a   1.000
_cell.length_b   1.000
_cell.length_c   1.000
_cell.angle_alpha   90.00
_cell.angle_beta   90.00
_cell.angle_gamma   90.00
#
_symmetry.space_group_name_H-M   'P 1'
#
loop_
_entity.id
_entity.type
_entity.pdbx_description
1 polymer ?
#
loop_
_entity_poly.entity_id
_entity_poly.type
_entity_poly.pdbx_seq_one_letter_code
_entity_poly.pdbx_strand_id
1 'polypeptide(L)'
;MKVQNMQKKPLEEVMDGLSGKYPGAVIKKPFLTPRTIIVPKDNFKFLVRDKKTFFMIDFIPPVLWVVGAIVLAAVLLSTILSLLAGQLAFGVGGALWIVLAMVIVKAIFKGRNKEKFETFKADVEDALNRRPDASSIF
;
A
#
# COMPACT_ATOMS: atom_id res chain seq x y z
N MET A 1 -4.26 -7.03 -0.13
CA MET A 1 -4.33 -8.50 0.05
C MET A 1 -4.90 -8.75 1.44
N LYS A 2 -5.65 -9.82 1.65
CA LYS A 2 -6.29 -10.09 2.95
C LYS A 2 -5.57 -11.24 3.65
N VAL A 3 -5.31 -11.09 4.94
CA VAL A 3 -4.80 -12.14 5.84
C VAL A 3 -5.82 -12.33 6.96
N GLN A 4 -6.32 -13.55 7.14
CA GLN A 4 -7.34 -13.81 8.16
C GLN A 4 -6.72 -13.77 9.56
N ASN A 5 -7.38 -13.08 10.50
CA ASN A 5 -6.95 -13.00 11.89
C ASN A 5 -7.88 -13.85 12.77
N MET A 6 -7.80 -15.18 12.65
CA MET A 6 -8.65 -16.08 13.44
C MET A 6 -8.35 -16.00 14.94
N GLN A 7 -7.11 -15.64 15.31
CA GLN A 7 -6.65 -15.54 16.69
C GLN A 7 -7.02 -14.20 17.36
N LYS A 8 -7.63 -13.25 16.62
CA LYS A 8 -7.98 -11.89 17.08
C LYS A 8 -6.81 -11.15 17.74
N LYS A 9 -5.60 -11.36 17.24
CA LYS A 9 -4.41 -10.68 17.77
C LYS A 9 -4.47 -9.17 17.53
N PRO A 10 -4.00 -8.35 18.49
CA PRO A 10 -3.89 -6.91 18.33
C PRO A 10 -2.78 -6.54 17.34
N LEU A 11 -2.84 -5.30 16.83
CA LEU A 11 -1.88 -4.78 15.84
C LEU A 11 -0.44 -4.75 16.38
N GLU A 12 -0.33 -4.53 17.69
CA GLU A 12 0.90 -4.42 18.46
C GLU A 12 1.68 -5.75 18.46
N GLU A 13 1.02 -6.88 18.73
CA GLU A 13 1.67 -8.21 18.68
C GLU A 13 2.16 -8.57 17.27
N VAL A 14 1.41 -8.20 16.24
CA VAL A 14 1.82 -8.40 14.84
C VAL A 14 3.01 -7.51 14.51
N MET A 15 3.05 -6.29 15.03
CA MET A 15 4.19 -5.40 14.88
C MET A 15 5.45 -5.99 15.53
N ASP A 16 5.36 -6.54 16.74
CA ASP A 16 6.51 -7.13 17.43
C ASP A 16 7.12 -8.25 16.59
N GLY A 17 6.29 -9.14 16.03
CA GLY A 17 6.75 -10.19 15.11
C GLY A 17 7.39 -9.68 13.80
N LEU A 18 6.93 -8.52 13.30
CA LEU A 18 7.46 -7.89 12.09
C LEU A 18 8.70 -7.03 12.35
N SER A 19 8.83 -6.46 13.54
CA SER A 19 9.86 -5.48 13.91
C SER A 19 11.28 -6.04 13.74
N GLY A 20 11.47 -7.33 14.04
CA GLY A 20 12.76 -8.01 13.87
C GLY A 20 13.20 -8.18 12.41
N LYS A 21 12.25 -8.29 11.47
CA LYS A 21 12.53 -8.42 10.02
C LYS A 21 12.53 -7.09 9.28
N TYR A 22 11.84 -6.07 9.83
CA TYR A 22 11.60 -4.80 9.17
C TYR A 22 12.00 -3.61 10.05
N PRO A 23 13.29 -3.21 10.02
CA PRO A 23 13.75 -2.06 10.78
C PRO A 23 13.05 -0.79 10.29
N GLY A 24 12.36 -0.09 11.19
CA GLY A 24 11.56 1.10 10.87
C GLY A 24 10.07 0.85 10.62
N ALA A 25 9.57 -0.36 10.86
CA ALA A 25 8.15 -0.61 10.96
C ALA A 25 7.55 0.19 12.14
N VAL A 26 6.47 0.94 11.90
CA VAL A 26 5.84 1.80 12.91
C VAL A 26 4.32 1.72 12.88
N ILE A 27 3.69 1.72 14.05
CA ILE A 27 2.24 1.86 14.15
C ILE A 27 1.92 3.35 14.09
N LYS A 28 1.16 3.76 13.07
CA LYS A 28 0.61 5.11 13.01
C LYS A 28 -0.91 5.05 13.06
N LYS A 29 -1.53 6.06 13.69
CA LYS A 29 -2.96 6.32 13.63
C LYS A 29 -3.19 7.58 12.79
N PRO A 30 -3.34 7.49 11.46
CA PRO A 30 -3.65 8.66 10.65
C PRO A 30 -5.07 9.18 10.98
N PHE A 31 -5.28 10.49 10.80
CA PHE A 31 -6.50 11.19 11.24
C PHE A 31 -7.81 10.56 10.72
N LEU A 32 -7.80 10.00 9.51
CA LEU A 32 -8.98 9.45 8.82
C LEU A 32 -8.98 7.92 8.66
N THR A 33 -7.98 7.21 9.20
CA THR A 33 -7.87 5.75 9.02
C THR A 33 -7.59 5.04 10.34
N PRO A 34 -8.02 3.78 10.50
CA PRO A 34 -7.69 2.98 11.67
C PRO A 34 -6.17 2.85 11.87
N ARG A 35 -5.75 2.46 13.08
CA ARG A 35 -4.34 2.17 13.38
C ARG A 35 -3.78 1.22 12.31
N THR A 36 -2.64 1.61 11.75
CA THR A 36 -2.04 0.96 10.59
C THR A 36 -0.55 0.76 10.86
N ILE A 37 -0.05 -0.45 10.66
CA ILE A 37 1.39 -0.74 10.60
C ILE A 37 1.90 -0.20 9.27
N ILE A 38 2.90 0.67 9.31
CA ILE A 38 3.60 1.15 8.12
C ILE A 38 4.97 0.50 8.12
N VAL A 39 5.25 -0.29 7.10
CA VAL A 39 6.52 -1.01 6.95
C VAL A 39 7.25 -0.44 5.73
N PRO A 40 8.33 0.33 5.92
CA PRO A 40 9.17 0.77 4.81
C PRO A 40 9.93 -0.43 4.24
N LYS A 41 9.90 -0.62 2.92
CA LYS A 41 10.72 -1.60 2.22
C LYS A 41 11.17 -1.01 0.90
N ASP A 42 12.49 -0.94 0.69
CA ASP A 42 13.10 -0.30 -0.47
C ASP A 42 12.60 1.15 -0.65
N ASN A 43 11.99 1.46 -1.80
CA ASN A 43 11.48 2.77 -2.18
C ASN A 43 9.95 2.92 -1.99
N PHE A 44 9.29 1.97 -1.33
CA PHE A 44 7.85 1.98 -1.12
C PHE A 44 7.51 1.55 0.32
N LYS A 45 6.23 1.62 0.68
CA LYS A 45 5.78 1.29 2.04
C LYS A 45 4.62 0.31 1.99
N PHE A 46 4.72 -0.79 2.72
CA PHE A 46 3.56 -1.64 3.00
C PHE A 46 2.73 -1.03 4.13
N LEU A 47 1.44 -1.32 4.10
CA LEU A 47 0.46 -0.90 5.08
C LEU A 47 -0.29 -2.13 5.56
N VAL A 48 -0.34 -2.39 6.86
CA VAL A 48 -1.20 -3.42 7.45
C VAL A 48 -2.27 -2.74 8.27
N ARG A 49 -3.53 -2.88 7.85
CA ARG A 49 -4.70 -2.26 8.48
C ARG A 49 -5.53 -3.33 9.16
N ASP A 50 -5.90 -3.09 10.41
CA ASP A 50 -6.87 -3.93 11.10
C ASP A 50 -8.29 -3.66 10.59
N LYS A 51 -8.99 -4.72 10.19
CA LYS A 51 -10.40 -4.72 9.82
C LYS A 51 -11.24 -5.66 10.70
N LYS A 52 -10.85 -5.84 11.97
CA LYS A 52 -11.47 -6.67 13.02
C LYS A 52 -11.37 -8.18 12.77
N THR A 53 -11.71 -8.65 11.57
CA THR A 53 -11.72 -10.09 11.22
C THR A 53 -10.54 -10.48 10.32
N PHE A 54 -9.89 -9.52 9.69
CA PHE A 54 -8.74 -9.73 8.83
C PHE A 54 -7.82 -8.52 8.86
N PHE A 55 -6.55 -8.75 8.52
CA PHE A 55 -5.60 -7.70 8.19
C PHE A 55 -5.62 -7.44 6.69
N MET A 56 -5.79 -6.17 6.32
CA MET A 56 -5.66 -5.72 4.94
C MET A 56 -4.24 -5.21 4.70
N ILE A 57 -3.52 -5.89 3.83
CA ILE A 57 -2.21 -5.48 3.34
C ILE A 57 -2.40 -4.59 2.10
N ASP A 58 -2.08 -3.32 2.24
CA ASP A 58 -2.02 -2.32 1.18
C ASP A 58 -0.58 -1.82 1.00
N PHE A 59 -0.34 -0.90 0.07
CA PHE A 59 0.94 -0.24 -0.08
C PHE A 59 0.81 1.19 -0.61
N ILE A 60 1.85 1.97 -0.38
CA ILE A 60 2.07 3.30 -0.94
C ILE A 60 3.18 3.16 -1.99
N PRO A 61 2.91 3.34 -3.29
CA PRO A 61 3.93 3.29 -4.32
C PRO A 61 4.96 4.42 -4.14
N PRO A 62 6.16 4.30 -4.73
CA PRO A 62 7.16 5.35 -4.70
C PRO A 62 6.64 6.64 -5.33
N VAL A 63 7.05 7.80 -4.78
CA VAL A 63 6.59 9.12 -5.25
C VAL A 63 6.84 9.31 -6.75
N LEU A 64 7.99 8.86 -7.25
CA LEU A 64 8.33 8.96 -8.68
C LEU A 64 7.32 8.25 -9.60
N TRP A 65 6.78 7.10 -9.16
CA TRP A 65 5.75 6.39 -9.92
C TRP A 65 4.44 7.17 -9.95
N VAL A 66 4.09 7.83 -8.85
CA VAL A 66 2.89 8.66 -8.74
C VAL A 66 3.02 9.91 -9.63
N VAL A 67 4.15 10.61 -9.54
CA VAL A 67 4.43 11.80 -10.38
C VAL A 67 4.43 11.43 -11.86
N GLY A 68 5.10 10.33 -12.24
CA GLY A 68 5.08 9.84 -13.62
C GLY A 68 3.66 9.53 -14.12
N ALA A 69 2.80 8.94 -13.27
CA ALA A 69 1.40 8.69 -13.61
C ALA A 69 0.63 9.97 -13.92
N ILE A 70 0.82 11.01 -13.08
CA ILE A 70 0.13 12.30 -13.22
C ILE A 70 0.58 13.00 -14.50
N VAL A 71 1.88 13.05 -14.75
CA VAL A 71 2.43 13.66 -15.98
C VAL A 71 1.91 12.93 -17.21
N LEU A 72 1.96 11.60 -17.22
CA LEU A 72 1.45 10.80 -18.34
C LEU A 72 -0.06 11.02 -18.57
N ALA A 73 -0.84 11.06 -17.50
CA ALA A 73 -2.29 11.32 -17.57
C ALA A 73 -2.57 12.72 -18.14
N ALA A 74 -1.81 13.74 -17.73
CA ALA A 74 -1.95 15.10 -18.23
C ALA A 74 -1.61 15.20 -19.73
N VAL A 75 -0.52 14.55 -20.17
CA VAL A 75 -0.14 14.49 -21.59
C VAL A 75 -1.20 13.76 -22.40
N LEU A 76 -1.64 12.57 -21.98
CA LEU A 76 -2.66 11.80 -22.68
C LEU A 76 -3.98 12.56 -22.78
N LEU A 77 -4.42 13.21 -21.70
CA LEU A 77 -5.62 14.03 -21.72
C LEU A 77 -5.50 15.19 -22.71
N SER A 78 -4.35 15.88 -22.70
CA SER A 78 -4.09 16.97 -23.63
C SER A 78 -4.12 16.49 -25.08
N THR A 79 -3.51 15.35 -25.39
CA THR A 79 -3.53 14.74 -26.73
C THR A 79 -4.95 14.35 -27.15
N ILE A 80 -5.73 13.70 -26.27
CA ILE A 80 -7.11 13.29 -26.57
C ILE A 80 -7.99 14.52 -26.83
N LEU A 81 -7.90 15.56 -26.00
CA LEU A 81 -8.69 16.78 -26.18
C LEU A 81 -8.28 17.54 -27.45
N SER A 82 -6.98 17.57 -27.77
CA SER A 82 -6.49 18.14 -29.03
C SER A 82 -7.01 17.39 -30.27
N LEU A 83 -7.15 16.06 -30.19
CA LEU A 83 -7.69 15.23 -31.29
C LEU A 83 -9.20 15.40 -31.46
N LEU A 84 -9.95 15.57 -30.37
CA LEU A 84 -11.41 15.65 -30.39
C LEU A 84 -11.92 17.06 -30.72
N ALA A 85 -11.29 18.11 -30.20
CA ALA A 85 -11.81 19.48 -30.28
C ALA A 85 -11.09 20.36 -31.31
N GLY A 86 -9.99 19.89 -31.93
CA GLY A 86 -9.15 20.70 -32.81
C GLY A 86 -8.48 21.91 -32.12
N GLN A 87 -8.68 22.06 -30.81
CA GLN A 87 -8.12 23.09 -29.94
C GLN A 87 -7.74 22.46 -28.59
N LEU A 88 -6.66 22.96 -27.98
CA LEU A 88 -6.21 22.54 -26.65
C LEU A 88 -7.20 23.00 -25.57
N ALA A 89 -8.25 22.22 -25.32
CA ALA A 89 -9.13 22.44 -24.19
C ALA A 89 -8.54 21.77 -22.94
N PHE A 90 -8.29 22.51 -21.87
CA PHE A 90 -7.95 21.96 -20.56
C PHE A 90 -9.23 21.91 -19.71
N GLY A 91 -9.96 20.78 -19.75
CA GLY A 91 -11.28 20.63 -19.12
C GLY A 91 -11.30 19.77 -17.84
N VAL A 92 -12.35 19.95 -17.04
CA VAL A 92 -12.64 19.38 -15.70
C VAL A 92 -12.61 17.83 -15.61
N GLY A 93 -12.45 17.11 -16.73
CA GLY A 93 -12.28 15.65 -16.76
C GLY A 93 -10.95 15.12 -16.20
N GLY A 94 -9.97 15.99 -15.93
CA GLY A 94 -8.61 15.59 -15.54
C GLY A 94 -8.51 14.80 -14.22
N ALA A 95 -9.39 15.07 -13.25
CA ALA A 95 -9.37 14.33 -11.98
C ALA A 95 -9.65 12.83 -12.18
N LEU A 96 -10.58 12.48 -13.08
CA LEU A 96 -10.92 11.08 -13.36
C LEU A 96 -9.74 10.34 -13.99
N TRP A 97 -9.02 11.00 -14.90
CA TRP A 97 -7.81 10.46 -15.54
C TRP A 97 -6.66 10.28 -14.54
N ILE A 98 -6.48 11.22 -13.61
CA ILE A 98 -5.47 11.10 -12.55
C ILE A 98 -5.80 9.91 -11.64
N VAL A 99 -7.06 9.75 -11.24
CA VAL A 99 -7.50 8.60 -10.44
C VAL A 99 -7.26 7.29 -11.19
N LEU A 100 -7.64 7.22 -12.47
CA LEU A 100 -7.43 6.05 -13.31
C LEU A 100 -5.93 5.71 -13.45
N ALA A 101 -5.09 6.71 -13.72
CA ALA A 101 -3.65 6.54 -13.83
C ALA A 101 -3.03 6.02 -12.52
N MET A 102 -3.48 6.53 -11.37
CA MET A 102 -3.05 6.02 -10.06
C MET A 102 -3.45 4.56 -9.84
N VAL A 103 -4.65 4.15 -10.26
CA VAL A 103 -5.11 2.76 -10.17
C VAL A 103 -4.24 1.85 -11.06
N ILE A 104 -3.98 2.26 -12.29
CA ILE A 104 -3.11 1.53 -13.23
C ILE A 104 -1.70 1.39 -12.67
N VAL A 105 -1.11 2.47 -12.17
CA VAL A 105 0.24 2.44 -11.57
C VAL A 105 0.29 1.50 -10.38
N LYS A 106 -0.72 1.51 -9.50
CA LYS A 106 -0.79 0.54 -8.40
C LYS A 106 -0.88 -0.89 -8.91
N ALA A 107 -1.68 -1.16 -9.93
CA ALA A 107 -1.81 -2.49 -10.51
C ALA A 107 -0.49 -2.99 -11.13
N ILE A 108 0.16 -2.15 -11.95
CA ILE A 108 1.45 -2.46 -12.59
C ILE A 108 2.54 -2.65 -11.53
N PHE A 109 2.65 -1.74 -10.57
CA PHE A 109 3.66 -1.83 -9.51
C PHE A 109 3.50 -3.10 -8.69
N LYS A 110 2.25 -3.44 -8.32
CA LYS A 110 1.94 -4.67 -7.61
C LYS A 110 2.25 -5.91 -8.45
N GLY A 111 1.94 -5.88 -9.75
CA GLY A 111 2.24 -6.97 -10.69
C GLY A 111 3.74 -7.22 -10.81
N ARG A 112 4.53 -6.16 -10.99
CA ARG A 112 6.00 -6.24 -11.11
C ARG A 112 6.69 -6.70 -9.82
N ASN A 113 6.12 -6.40 -8.66
CA ASN A 113 6.69 -6.73 -7.35
C ASN A 113 5.96 -7.86 -6.64
N LYS A 114 5.20 -8.69 -7.37
CA LYS A 114 4.28 -9.70 -6.79
C LYS A 114 4.97 -10.57 -5.74
N GLU A 115 6.18 -11.03 -6.00
CA GLU A 115 6.97 -11.83 -5.06
C GLU A 115 7.16 -11.10 -3.71
N LYS A 116 7.55 -9.83 -3.72
CA LYS A 116 7.72 -9.03 -2.49
C LYS A 116 6.42 -8.92 -1.69
N PHE A 117 5.27 -8.83 -2.38
CA PHE A 117 3.95 -8.79 -1.73
C PHE A 117 3.55 -10.14 -1.12
N GLU A 118 3.83 -11.25 -1.81
CA GLU A 118 3.56 -12.60 -1.28
C GLU A 118 4.49 -12.91 -0.10
N THR A 119 5.78 -12.57 -0.17
CA THR A 119 6.71 -12.71 0.96
C THR A 119 6.24 -11.91 2.16
N PHE A 120 5.89 -10.63 1.96
CA PHE A 120 5.38 -9.80 3.06
C PHE A 120 4.07 -10.35 3.65
N LYS A 121 3.19 -10.90 2.80
CA LYS A 121 1.97 -11.56 3.28
C LYS A 121 2.31 -12.78 4.15
N ALA A 122 3.25 -13.61 3.71
CA ALA A 122 3.71 -14.77 4.47
C ALA A 122 4.36 -14.36 5.80
N ASP A 123 5.13 -13.27 5.82
CA ASP A 123 5.72 -12.72 7.06
C ASP A 123 4.65 -12.21 8.04
N VAL A 124 3.57 -11.60 7.55
CA VAL A 124 2.42 -11.21 8.38
C VAL A 124 1.67 -12.43 8.91
N GLU A 125 1.51 -13.48 8.09
CA GLU A 125 0.92 -14.76 8.51
C GLU A 125 1.78 -15.47 9.56
N ASP A 126 3.11 -15.46 9.40
CA ASP A 126 4.06 -15.99 10.39
C ASP A 126 3.95 -15.20 11.71
N ALA A 127 3.98 -13.86 11.66
CA ALA A 127 3.81 -13.01 12.83
C ALA A 127 2.49 -13.26 13.57
N LEU A 128 1.41 -13.56 12.84
CA LEU A 128 0.12 -13.92 13.43
C LEU A 128 0.13 -15.29 14.10
N ASN A 129 0.87 -16.26 13.55
CA ASN A 129 0.89 -17.61 14.07
C ASN A 129 1.97 -17.85 15.14
N ARG A 130 2.96 -16.96 15.24
CA ARG A 130 3.96 -17.00 16.33
C ARG A 130 3.27 -16.95 17.68
N ARG A 131 3.51 -17.94 18.53
CA ARG A 131 3.13 -17.84 19.93
C ARG A 131 4.00 -16.74 20.55
N PRO A 132 3.47 -15.93 21.49
CA PRO A 132 4.33 -15.02 22.24
C PRO A 132 5.40 -15.88 22.91
N ASP A 133 6.65 -15.70 22.50
CA ASP A 133 7.78 -16.39 23.12
C ASP A 133 7.81 -15.94 24.58
N ALA A 134 7.64 -16.90 25.49
CA ALA A 134 7.68 -16.71 26.94
C ALA A 134 9.07 -16.27 27.45
N SER A 135 10.02 -15.97 26.56
CA SER A 135 11.42 -15.64 26.87
C SER A 135 11.73 -14.14 26.93
N SER A 136 10.75 -13.24 26.75
CA SER A 136 10.95 -11.79 26.95
C SER A 136 10.70 -11.32 28.39
N ILE A 137 10.46 -12.25 29.32
CA ILE A 137 10.46 -11.96 30.76
C ILE A 137 11.85 -12.26 31.31
N PHE A 138 12.89 -11.50 30.93
CA PHE A 138 14.12 -11.29 31.71
C PHE A 138 14.91 -10.10 31.16
#